data_AF-A0AAW1LKS8-F1
#
_entry.id   AF-A0AAW1LKS8-F1
#
_cell.length_a   1.000
_cell.length_b   1.000
_cell.length_c   1.000
_cell.angle_alpha   90.00
_cell.angle_beta   90.00
_cell.angle_gamma   90.00
#
_symmetry.space_group_name_H-M   'P 1'
#
loop_
_entity.id
_entity.type
_entity.pdbx_description
1 polymer ?
#
loop_
_entity_poly.entity_id
_entity_poly.type
_entity_poly.pdbx_seq_one_letter_code
_entity_poly.pdbx_strand_id
1 'polypeptide(L)'
;MSIIESNLDKIVDGIISSDDDKSLHYSDQCKFDFVLDNQLSFEVVSKKEFHSHEEAYEFYKAYVKTLGFGISKIASRRSKTHEHFINAKFACTKYGNKRPSTAENPRPCMKCDCKALMHVKRRTDDMWYVHKFVDDHNHDLLPDFPQHFPCHRNLSTVDKITINTLHSLSFPPNKILATLANSYGGLENVNYDEKDVRNYIDKQRRIDMQFGDANLVLELFISMQQEDPNLFYAIDLDENQRLKSVFWVNGKGREDYKKFRDVVSYDTTYITNKFKMSFSPFIRVNNHYQSTILGCALLSDETVNTFIWVMKTWLRAMDGEAPNVILTN
;
A
#
# COMPACT_ATOMS: atom_id res chain seq x y z
N MET A 1 -0.72 -19.85 -29.71
CA MET A 1 -0.09 -19.45 -28.45
C MET A 1 1.19 -18.75 -28.82
N SER A 2 1.15 -17.42 -28.73
CA SER A 2 2.07 -16.53 -29.45
C SER A 2 3.32 -16.25 -28.63
N ILE A 3 4.41 -15.83 -29.29
CA ILE A 3 5.68 -15.39 -28.69
C ILE A 3 5.49 -14.35 -27.55
N ILE A 4 4.35 -13.66 -27.52
CA ILE A 4 3.99 -12.70 -26.47
C ILE A 4 3.63 -13.38 -25.14
N GLU A 5 2.97 -14.54 -25.16
CA GLU A 5 2.70 -15.35 -23.96
C GLU A 5 3.99 -15.97 -23.41
N SER A 6 4.86 -16.48 -24.29
CA SER A 6 6.17 -17.00 -23.86
C SER A 6 7.11 -15.92 -23.32
N ASN A 7 6.97 -14.67 -23.77
CA ASN A 7 7.75 -13.54 -23.26
C ASN A 7 7.22 -13.05 -21.91
N LEU A 8 5.93 -13.19 -21.63
CA LEU A 8 5.37 -12.96 -20.28
C LEU A 8 5.96 -13.94 -19.26
N ASP A 9 6.08 -15.23 -19.61
CA ASP A 9 6.72 -16.22 -18.75
C ASP A 9 8.21 -15.93 -18.54
N LYS A 10 8.94 -15.53 -19.59
CA LYS A 10 10.36 -15.09 -19.48
C LYS A 10 10.53 -13.83 -18.62
N ILE A 11 9.60 -12.87 -18.66
CA ILE A 11 9.59 -11.68 -17.79
C ILE A 11 9.39 -12.08 -16.32
N VAL A 12 8.59 -13.12 -16.06
CA VAL A 12 8.33 -13.63 -14.71
C VAL A 12 9.51 -14.47 -14.18
N ASP A 13 10.15 -15.26 -15.03
CA ASP A 13 11.25 -16.16 -14.67
C ASP A 13 12.62 -15.45 -14.53
N GLY A 14 12.87 -14.40 -15.32
CA GLY A 14 14.14 -13.63 -15.28
C GLY A 14 14.39 -12.87 -13.97
N ILE A 15 13.39 -12.76 -13.09
CA ILE A 15 13.46 -12.07 -11.79
C ILE A 15 13.94 -13.03 -10.66
N ILE A 16 14.09 -14.33 -10.94
CA ILE A 16 14.32 -15.36 -9.91
C ILE A 16 15.82 -15.69 -9.69
N SER A 17 16.75 -15.13 -10.45
CA SER A 17 18.17 -15.54 -10.38
C SER A 17 19.13 -14.39 -10.05
N SER A 18 19.28 -14.04 -8.78
CA SER A 18 20.52 -13.40 -8.26
C SER A 18 20.65 -13.52 -6.74
N ASP A 19 21.42 -14.52 -6.33
CA ASP A 19 22.54 -14.49 -5.36
C ASP A 19 22.34 -14.29 -3.83
N ASP A 20 22.74 -15.37 -3.14
CA ASP A 20 23.84 -15.48 -2.16
C ASP A 20 23.90 -14.59 -0.90
N ASP A 21 23.53 -15.27 0.19
CA ASP A 21 24.29 -15.46 1.45
C ASP A 21 25.36 -14.41 1.83
N LYS A 22 24.99 -13.51 2.74
CA LYS A 22 25.93 -12.95 3.74
C LYS A 22 25.26 -12.77 5.09
N SER A 23 25.68 -13.62 6.02
CA SER A 23 25.48 -13.48 7.46
C SER A 23 26.14 -12.22 8.01
N LEU A 24 25.41 -11.47 8.85
CA LEU A 24 25.97 -10.44 9.72
C LEU A 24 25.23 -10.47 11.07
N HIS A 25 25.94 -10.94 12.10
CA HIS A 25 25.64 -10.67 13.50
C HIS A 25 25.79 -9.18 13.80
N TYR A 26 24.91 -8.58 14.61
CA TYR A 26 25.29 -7.81 15.82
C TYR A 26 24.10 -7.24 16.62
N SER A 27 24.20 -7.45 17.93
CA SER A 27 23.71 -6.75 19.13
C SER A 27 22.25 -6.32 19.33
N ASP A 28 21.72 -6.88 20.42
CA ASP A 28 20.65 -6.40 21.28
C ASP A 28 20.73 -4.90 21.61
N GLN A 29 19.57 -4.24 21.59
CA GLN A 29 19.33 -3.16 22.55
C GLN A 29 17.86 -3.06 22.95
N CYS A 30 17.68 -3.20 24.27
CA CYS A 30 16.51 -3.12 25.13
C CYS A 30 15.29 -2.34 24.60
N LYS A 31 14.12 -2.97 24.67
CA LYS A 31 12.85 -2.27 24.91
C LYS A 31 12.44 -2.45 26.36
N PHE A 32 12.24 -1.31 27.01
CA PHE A 32 11.61 -1.18 28.32
C PHE A 32 10.17 -1.73 28.24
N ASP A 33 9.94 -2.89 28.85
CA ASP A 33 8.59 -3.35 29.17
C ASP A 33 8.14 -2.64 30.46
N PHE A 34 7.32 -1.60 30.31
CA PHE A 34 6.59 -1.04 31.44
C PHE A 34 5.29 -1.83 31.60
N VAL A 35 5.33 -2.83 32.48
CA VAL A 35 4.13 -3.51 32.97
C VAL A 35 3.33 -2.50 33.79
N LEU A 36 2.24 -1.98 33.23
CA LEU A 36 1.29 -1.13 33.93
C LEU A 36 0.21 -1.98 34.56
N ASP A 37 0.56 -2.59 35.70
CA ASP A 37 -0.38 -3.16 36.64
C ASP A 37 -0.88 -2.04 37.56
N ASN A 38 -1.96 -1.37 37.14
CA ASN A 38 -2.96 -0.71 37.98
C ASN A 38 -3.91 0.10 37.09
N GLN A 39 -5.21 0.01 37.37
CA GLN A 39 -6.20 0.93 36.82
C GLN A 39 -5.75 2.37 37.08
N LEU A 40 -5.26 3.07 36.04
CA LEU A 40 -4.97 4.50 36.15
C LEU A 40 -6.28 5.22 36.46
N SER A 41 -6.36 5.82 37.65
CA SER A 41 -7.54 6.61 38.02
C SER A 41 -7.62 7.87 37.14
N PHE A 42 -8.86 8.36 36.94
CA PHE A 42 -9.15 9.58 36.19
C PHE A 42 -8.27 10.77 36.62
N GLU A 43 -7.94 10.87 37.91
CA GLU A 43 -7.09 11.92 38.45
C GLU A 43 -5.64 11.85 37.97
N VAL A 44 -5.08 10.63 37.82
CA VAL A 44 -3.71 10.43 37.35
C VAL A 44 -3.59 10.83 35.88
N VAL A 45 -4.59 10.43 35.07
CA VAL A 45 -4.65 10.79 33.64
C VAL A 45 -4.77 12.30 33.47
N SER A 46 -5.64 12.95 34.25
CA SER A 46 -5.93 14.38 34.13
C SER A 46 -4.79 15.30 34.57
N LYS A 47 -3.87 14.81 35.42
CA LYS A 47 -2.73 15.58 35.93
C LYS A 47 -1.41 15.28 35.19
N LYS A 48 -1.44 14.43 34.16
CA LYS A 48 -0.23 14.03 33.44
C LYS A 48 0.27 15.15 32.51
N GLU A 49 1.59 15.24 32.41
CA GLU A 49 2.31 16.18 31.55
C GLU A 49 3.25 15.41 30.62
N PHE A 50 3.55 15.99 29.46
CA PHE A 50 4.31 15.36 28.38
C PHE A 50 5.24 16.37 27.71
N HIS A 51 6.32 15.90 27.10
CA HIS A 51 7.26 16.73 26.35
C HIS A 51 6.77 16.99 24.91
N SER A 52 5.88 16.14 24.41
CA SER A 52 5.30 16.25 23.06
C SER A 52 3.85 15.78 23.02
N HIS A 53 3.13 16.16 21.96
CA HIS A 53 1.78 15.62 21.76
C HIS A 53 1.80 14.16 21.26
N GLU A 54 2.91 13.71 20.68
CA GLU A 54 3.16 12.30 20.32
C GLU A 54 3.25 11.44 21.58
N GLU A 55 4.00 11.88 22.59
CA GLU A 55 4.09 11.20 23.88
C GLU A 55 2.71 11.12 24.56
N ALA A 56 1.95 12.22 24.52
CA ALA A 56 0.57 12.23 25.00
C ALA A 56 -0.32 11.25 24.22
N TYR A 57 -0.13 11.13 22.91
CA TYR A 57 -0.87 10.19 22.07
C TYR A 57 -0.56 8.74 22.45
N GLU A 58 0.72 8.37 22.60
CA GLU A 58 1.11 7.01 22.98
C GLU A 58 0.64 6.64 24.40
N PHE A 59 0.72 7.58 25.35
CA PHE A 59 0.15 7.41 26.68
C PHE A 59 -1.36 7.12 26.63
N TYR A 60 -2.12 7.95 25.92
CA TYR A 60 -3.56 7.75 25.83
C TYR A 60 -3.91 6.48 25.05
N LYS A 61 -3.16 6.17 23.98
CA LYS A 61 -3.31 4.93 23.23
C LYS A 61 -3.13 3.70 24.12
N ALA A 62 -2.13 3.69 25.01
CA ALA A 62 -1.93 2.61 25.97
C ALA A 62 -3.10 2.52 26.96
N TYR A 63 -3.54 3.65 27.51
CA TYR A 63 -4.68 3.74 28.42
C TYR A 63 -5.99 3.22 27.79
N VAL A 64 -6.33 3.65 26.57
CA VAL A 64 -7.58 3.21 25.93
C VAL A 64 -7.53 1.76 25.45
N LYS A 65 -6.32 1.22 25.24
CA LYS A 65 -6.13 -0.20 24.88
C LYS A 65 -6.55 -1.10 26.03
N THR A 66 -6.21 -0.76 27.28
CA THR A 66 -6.63 -1.54 28.45
C THR A 66 -8.13 -1.44 28.72
N LEU A 67 -8.73 -0.30 28.39
CA LEU A 67 -10.18 -0.09 28.50
C LEU A 67 -10.98 -0.72 27.35
N GLY A 68 -10.35 -1.03 26.22
CA GLY A 68 -11.02 -1.72 25.12
C GLY A 68 -11.75 -0.84 24.11
N PHE A 69 -11.19 0.33 23.76
CA PHE A 69 -11.72 1.13 22.66
C PHE A 69 -10.65 1.71 21.75
N GLY A 70 -11.07 2.06 20.54
CA GLY A 70 -10.20 2.67 19.54
C GLY A 70 -10.04 4.17 19.72
N ILE A 71 -8.86 4.69 19.38
CA ILE A 71 -8.49 6.11 19.41
C ILE A 71 -8.35 6.68 18.00
N SER A 72 -8.68 7.96 17.85
CA SER A 72 -8.49 8.74 16.62
C SER A 72 -8.03 10.16 16.94
N LYS A 73 -7.07 10.69 16.17
CA LYS A 73 -6.66 12.09 16.26
C LYS A 73 -7.66 12.96 15.50
N ILE A 74 -8.50 13.72 16.23
CA ILE A 74 -9.57 14.53 15.62
C ILE A 74 -9.11 15.97 15.29
N ALA A 75 -8.07 16.46 15.98
CA ALA A 75 -7.49 17.76 15.68
C ALA A 75 -6.02 17.83 16.12
N SER A 76 -5.20 18.53 15.35
CA SER A 76 -3.88 19.05 15.71
C SER A 76 -3.82 20.47 15.18
N ARG A 77 -3.45 21.46 15.99
CA ARG A 77 -3.25 22.83 15.49
C ARG A 77 -1.81 23.26 15.66
N ARG A 78 -1.26 23.89 14.62
CA ARG A 78 -0.02 24.66 14.68
C ARG A 78 -0.30 26.12 15.02
N SER A 79 0.64 26.74 15.72
CA SER A 79 0.72 28.19 15.84
C SER A 79 0.92 28.79 14.46
N LYS A 80 0.17 29.85 14.14
CA LYS A 80 0.37 30.63 12.91
C LYS A 80 1.68 31.45 12.94
N THR A 81 2.19 31.73 14.14
CA THR A 81 3.32 32.63 14.36
C THR A 81 4.64 31.88 14.51
N HIS A 82 4.60 30.70 15.15
CA HIS A 82 5.81 29.96 15.55
C HIS A 82 5.94 28.58 14.88
N GLU A 83 5.01 28.21 13.98
CA GLU A 83 4.97 26.93 13.26
C GLU A 83 4.98 25.63 14.10
N HIS A 84 5.09 25.70 15.42
CA HIS A 84 5.00 24.55 16.31
C HIS A 84 3.56 24.19 16.66
N PHE A 85 3.31 22.92 17.00
CA PHE A 85 2.00 22.47 17.47
C PHE A 85 1.65 23.09 18.83
N ILE A 86 0.39 23.51 18.97
CA ILE A 86 -0.13 24.19 20.18
C ILE A 86 -1.24 23.41 20.88
N ASN A 87 -1.95 22.55 20.14
CA ASN A 87 -2.95 21.66 20.72
C ASN A 87 -3.11 20.38 19.90
N ALA A 88 -3.60 19.33 20.57
CA ALA A 88 -4.00 18.08 19.95
C ALA A 88 -5.20 17.49 20.69
N LYS A 89 -6.13 16.88 19.94
CA LYS A 89 -7.31 16.21 20.47
C LYS A 89 -7.35 14.78 19.96
N PHE A 90 -7.49 13.85 20.89
CA PHE A 90 -7.61 12.42 20.65
C PHE A 90 -8.95 11.95 21.20
N ALA A 91 -9.73 11.23 20.41
CA ALA A 91 -11.09 10.84 20.80
C ALA A 91 -11.37 9.39 20.45
N CYS A 92 -12.42 8.83 21.04
CA CYS A 92 -12.94 7.52 20.66
C CYS A 92 -13.21 7.44 19.14
N THR A 93 -12.98 6.30 18.50
CA THR A 93 -13.31 6.08 17.08
C THR A 93 -14.80 6.27 16.78
N LYS A 94 -15.67 6.10 17.77
CA LYS A 94 -17.12 6.35 17.69
C LYS A 94 -17.51 7.81 18.00
N TYR A 95 -16.54 8.73 18.13
CA TYR A 95 -16.73 10.12 18.51
C TYR A 95 -17.51 10.94 17.48
N GLY A 96 -18.46 11.73 17.99
CA GLY A 96 -19.28 12.68 17.24
C GLY A 96 -20.33 12.02 16.35
N ASN A 97 -21.01 12.83 15.53
CA ASN A 97 -22.13 12.38 14.72
C ASN A 97 -21.72 11.85 13.34
N LYS A 98 -22.49 10.89 12.84
CA LYS A 98 -22.45 10.47 11.43
C LYS A 98 -22.86 11.66 10.56
N ARG A 99 -22.05 11.99 9.56
CA ARG A 99 -22.44 12.99 8.55
C ARG A 99 -23.46 12.36 7.61
N PRO A 100 -24.52 13.09 7.21
CA PRO A 100 -25.41 12.61 6.17
C PRO A 100 -24.61 12.39 4.89
N SER A 101 -24.88 11.30 4.20
CA SER A 101 -24.23 10.92 2.95
C SER A 101 -25.29 10.75 1.88
N THR A 102 -25.11 11.38 0.73
CA THR A 102 -25.95 11.22 -0.45
C THR A 102 -25.49 10.10 -1.38
N ALA A 103 -24.37 9.44 -1.06
CA ALA A 103 -23.86 8.31 -1.83
C ALA A 103 -24.83 7.11 -1.78
N GLU A 104 -25.02 6.45 -2.92
CA GLU A 104 -25.89 5.25 -3.06
C GLU A 104 -25.41 4.08 -2.19
N ASN A 105 -24.09 3.95 -1.98
CA ASN A 105 -23.49 2.94 -1.10
C ASN A 105 -22.59 3.62 -0.04
N PRO A 106 -23.17 4.19 1.03
CA PRO A 106 -22.42 4.91 2.04
C PRO A 106 -21.59 3.93 2.88
N ARG A 107 -20.31 4.23 3.08
CA ARG A 107 -19.44 3.44 3.97
C ARG A 107 -20.08 3.37 5.38
N PRO A 108 -20.14 2.19 6.01
CA PRO A 108 -20.57 2.06 7.40
C PRO A 108 -19.78 3.01 8.31
N CYS A 109 -20.49 3.73 9.17
CA CYS A 109 -19.90 4.69 10.10
C CYS A 109 -20.30 4.28 11.52
N MET A 110 -19.30 3.97 12.36
CA MET A 110 -19.51 3.50 13.72
C MET A 110 -19.74 4.64 14.74
N LYS A 111 -19.91 5.88 14.26
CA LYS A 111 -20.11 7.06 15.10
C LYS A 111 -21.46 7.03 15.78
N CYS A 112 -21.46 7.15 17.11
CA CYS A 112 -22.66 7.11 17.95
C CYS A 112 -22.76 8.35 18.86
N ASP A 113 -22.15 9.45 18.48
CA ASP A 113 -22.04 10.67 19.27
C ASP A 113 -21.30 10.51 20.61
N CYS A 114 -20.40 9.53 20.70
CA CYS A 114 -19.53 9.37 21.85
C CYS A 114 -18.73 10.65 22.11
N LYS A 115 -18.54 11.01 23.39
CA LYS A 115 -17.85 12.24 23.82
C LYS A 115 -16.48 11.99 24.43
N ALA A 116 -16.11 10.72 24.65
CA ALA A 116 -14.84 10.33 25.23
C ALA A 116 -13.66 10.88 24.42
N LEU A 117 -12.78 11.64 25.09
CA LEU A 117 -11.63 12.30 24.49
C LEU A 117 -10.58 12.72 25.52
N MET A 118 -9.34 12.83 25.04
CA MET A 118 -8.25 13.55 25.70
C MET A 118 -7.82 14.74 24.83
N HIS A 119 -7.82 15.94 25.41
CA HIS A 119 -7.38 17.18 24.78
C HIS A 119 -6.16 17.72 25.50
N VAL A 120 -5.05 17.84 24.78
CA VAL A 120 -3.80 18.38 25.30
C VAL A 120 -3.47 19.73 24.67
N LYS A 121 -2.86 20.60 25.47
CA LYS A 121 -2.36 21.92 25.04
C LYS A 121 -0.90 22.09 25.45
N ARG A 122 -0.17 22.87 24.67
CA ARG A 122 1.21 23.27 24.99
C ARG A 122 1.20 24.53 25.86
N ARG A 123 2.03 24.56 26.90
CA ARG A 123 2.32 25.73 27.75
C ARG A 123 3.49 26.53 27.17
N THR A 124 3.81 27.64 27.82
CA THR A 124 4.91 28.54 27.45
C THR A 124 6.29 27.96 27.79
N ASP A 125 6.35 26.96 28.67
CA ASP A 125 7.55 26.18 29.03
C ASP A 125 7.79 24.99 28.07
N ASP A 126 7.09 24.99 26.94
CA ASP A 126 7.09 23.92 25.93
C ASP A 126 6.51 22.56 26.37
N MET A 127 6.05 22.43 27.62
CA MET A 127 5.42 21.21 28.13
C MET A 127 3.95 21.12 27.72
N TRP A 128 3.49 19.90 27.52
CA TRP A 128 2.11 19.56 27.20
C TRP A 128 1.38 19.07 28.44
N TYR A 129 0.14 19.52 28.63
CA TYR A 129 -0.71 19.09 29.74
C TYR A 129 -2.10 18.71 29.25
N VAL A 130 -2.78 17.87 30.03
CA VAL A 130 -4.17 17.49 29.77
C VAL A 130 -5.09 18.66 30.13
N HIS A 131 -5.63 19.33 29.12
CA HIS A 131 -6.56 20.44 29.28
C HIS A 131 -8.00 19.98 29.49
N LYS A 132 -8.40 18.86 28.88
CA LYS A 132 -9.73 18.28 29.07
C LYS A 132 -9.65 16.77 28.87
N PHE A 133 -10.23 16.03 29.79
CA PHE A 133 -10.38 14.58 29.70
C PHE A 133 -11.84 14.21 29.95
N VAL A 134 -12.39 13.35 29.10
CA VAL A 134 -13.74 12.80 29.20
C VAL A 134 -13.61 11.30 29.01
N ASP A 135 -13.99 10.54 30.02
CA ASP A 135 -13.88 9.07 30.04
C ASP A 135 -15.23 8.38 29.86
N ASP A 136 -16.34 9.12 29.93
CA ASP A 136 -17.68 8.55 29.77
C ASP A 136 -17.94 8.12 28.32
N HIS A 137 -18.40 6.88 28.18
CA HIS A 137 -18.82 6.29 26.91
C HIS A 137 -20.33 6.02 26.91
N ASN A 138 -20.95 6.16 25.74
CA ASN A 138 -22.36 5.83 25.51
C ASN A 138 -22.53 4.51 24.73
N HIS A 139 -21.52 3.65 24.79
CA HIS A 139 -21.45 2.37 24.10
C HIS A 139 -20.54 1.43 24.89
N ASP A 140 -20.71 0.13 24.66
CA ASP A 140 -19.87 -0.88 25.31
C ASP A 140 -18.41 -0.78 24.86
N LEU A 141 -17.52 -1.16 25.78
CA LEU A 141 -16.08 -1.29 25.57
C LEU A 141 -15.72 -2.78 25.44
N LEU A 142 -14.62 -3.07 24.75
CA LEU A 142 -14.18 -4.43 24.40
C LEU A 142 -12.72 -4.67 24.82
N PRO A 143 -12.43 -4.76 26.14
CA PRO A 143 -11.06 -4.87 26.65
C PRO A 143 -10.37 -6.16 26.19
N ASP A 144 -11.12 -7.25 26.04
CA ASP A 144 -10.58 -8.56 25.63
C ASP A 144 -10.29 -8.66 24.12
N PHE A 145 -10.69 -7.65 23.34
CA PHE A 145 -10.57 -7.67 21.88
C PHE A 145 -9.84 -6.44 21.30
N PRO A 146 -8.61 -6.11 21.77
CA PRO A 146 -7.86 -4.97 21.25
C PRO A 146 -7.57 -5.09 19.74
N GLN A 147 -7.44 -6.32 19.23
CA GLN A 147 -7.29 -6.65 17.81
C GLN A 147 -8.50 -6.25 16.96
N HIS A 148 -9.66 -5.92 17.53
CA HIS A 148 -10.78 -5.38 16.73
C HIS A 148 -10.59 -3.91 16.35
N PHE A 149 -9.64 -3.22 16.98
CA PHE A 149 -9.39 -1.80 16.73
C PHE A 149 -8.11 -1.62 15.91
N PRO A 150 -8.18 -1.14 14.64
CA PRO A 150 -7.01 -0.96 13.79
C PRO A 150 -5.89 -0.12 14.40
N CYS A 151 -6.21 0.83 15.29
CA CYS A 151 -5.20 1.65 15.98
C CYS A 151 -4.31 0.85 16.94
N HIS A 152 -4.78 -0.29 17.42
CA HIS A 152 -4.05 -1.17 18.35
C HIS A 152 -3.29 -2.28 17.64
N ARG A 153 -3.54 -2.46 16.34
CA ARG A 153 -2.85 -3.45 15.52
C ARG A 153 -1.53 -2.90 15.03
N ASN A 154 -0.50 -3.71 15.19
CA ASN A 154 0.82 -3.39 14.66
C ASN A 154 1.60 -4.68 14.44
N LEU A 155 2.36 -4.72 13.34
CA LEU A 155 3.33 -5.77 13.07
C LEU A 155 4.64 -5.40 13.76
N SER A 156 5.13 -6.26 14.65
CA SER A 156 6.44 -6.06 15.27
C SER A 156 7.56 -6.16 14.22
N THR A 157 8.76 -5.70 14.56
CA THR A 157 9.91 -5.83 13.66
C THR A 157 10.20 -7.30 13.36
N VAL A 158 10.06 -8.19 14.37
CA VAL A 158 10.26 -9.63 14.20
C VAL A 158 9.20 -10.22 13.28
N ASP A 159 7.92 -9.87 13.48
CA ASP A 159 6.84 -10.32 12.59
C ASP A 159 7.08 -9.90 11.15
N LYS A 160 7.52 -8.66 10.92
CA LYS A 160 7.84 -8.13 9.59
C LYS A 160 8.93 -8.93 8.90
N ILE A 161 9.99 -9.31 9.63
CA ILE A 161 11.08 -10.15 9.10
C ILE A 161 10.51 -11.52 8.72
N THR A 162 9.77 -12.17 9.62
CA THR A 162 9.16 -13.48 9.36
C THR A 162 8.18 -13.43 8.18
N ILE A 163 7.36 -12.38 8.08
CA ILE A 163 6.45 -12.16 6.96
C ILE A 163 7.24 -12.07 5.65
N ASN A 164 8.33 -11.29 5.62
CA ASN A 164 9.16 -11.15 4.43
C ASN A 164 9.78 -12.50 4.02
N THR A 165 10.32 -13.27 4.97
CA THR A 165 10.92 -14.59 4.74
C THR A 165 9.89 -15.60 4.24
N LEU A 166 8.70 -15.68 4.84
CA LEU A 166 7.68 -16.62 4.39
C LEU A 166 7.07 -16.19 3.05
N HIS A 167 6.94 -14.88 2.82
CA HIS A 167 6.46 -14.36 1.55
C HIS A 167 7.46 -14.60 0.40
N SER A 168 8.77 -14.52 0.65
CA SER A 168 9.78 -14.86 -0.37
C SER A 168 9.73 -16.34 -0.76
N LEU A 169 9.34 -17.22 0.16
CA LEU A 169 9.04 -18.63 -0.09
C LEU A 169 7.66 -18.86 -0.74
N SER A 170 7.00 -17.81 -1.23
CA SER A 170 5.69 -17.85 -1.91
C SER A 170 4.52 -18.35 -1.05
N PHE A 171 4.59 -18.19 0.28
CA PHE A 171 3.46 -18.52 1.14
C PHE A 171 2.34 -17.47 0.98
N PRO A 172 1.07 -17.88 0.81
CA PRO A 172 -0.04 -16.94 0.78
C PRO A 172 -0.25 -16.28 2.16
N PRO A 173 -0.78 -15.04 2.22
CA PRO A 173 -0.90 -14.28 3.48
C PRO A 173 -1.63 -15.01 4.61
N ASN A 174 -2.65 -15.81 4.30
CA ASN A 174 -3.36 -16.62 5.28
C ASN A 174 -2.48 -17.68 5.94
N LYS A 175 -1.59 -18.33 5.18
CA LYS A 175 -0.62 -19.29 5.73
C LYS A 175 0.45 -18.60 6.56
N ILE A 176 0.92 -17.42 6.11
CA ILE A 176 1.87 -16.61 6.88
C ILE A 176 1.28 -16.25 8.25
N LEU A 177 0.03 -15.77 8.28
CA LEU A 177 -0.66 -15.47 9.53
C LEU A 177 -0.79 -16.71 10.42
N ALA A 178 -1.18 -17.85 9.86
CA ALA A 178 -1.30 -19.10 10.63
C ALA A 178 0.04 -19.53 11.26
N THR A 179 1.15 -19.40 10.52
CA THR A 179 2.49 -19.70 11.05
C THR A 179 2.87 -18.76 12.19
N LEU A 180 2.61 -17.46 12.06
CA LEU A 180 2.85 -16.48 13.12
C LEU A 180 1.98 -16.77 14.35
N ALA A 181 0.68 -16.98 14.16
CA ALA A 181 -0.24 -17.34 15.23
C ALA A 181 0.22 -18.59 15.99
N ASN A 182 0.65 -19.64 15.27
CA ASN A 182 1.17 -20.85 15.89
C ASN A 182 2.43 -20.59 16.74
N SER A 183 3.32 -19.69 16.30
CA SER A 183 4.51 -19.32 17.09
C SER A 183 4.17 -18.58 18.39
N TYR A 184 3.01 -17.90 18.43
CA TYR A 184 2.47 -17.25 19.61
C TYR A 184 1.45 -18.11 20.36
N GLY A 185 1.29 -19.38 19.99
CA GLY A 185 0.38 -20.31 20.67
C GLY A 185 -1.11 -20.11 20.38
N GLY A 186 -1.46 -19.34 19.34
CA GLY A 186 -2.86 -19.10 18.95
C GLY A 186 -3.06 -17.78 18.21
N LEU A 187 -4.21 -17.65 17.54
CA LEU A 187 -4.57 -16.41 16.82
C LEU A 187 -4.96 -15.29 17.80
N GLU A 188 -5.48 -15.67 18.97
CA GLU A 188 -5.82 -14.80 20.10
C GLU A 188 -4.61 -14.05 20.67
N ASN A 189 -3.40 -14.59 20.50
CA ASN A 189 -2.16 -13.99 21.00
C ASN A 189 -1.53 -13.03 19.97
N VAL A 190 -2.16 -12.87 18.80
CA VAL A 190 -1.71 -11.98 17.73
C VAL A 190 -2.63 -10.77 17.63
N ASN A 191 -2.02 -9.58 17.64
CA ASN A 191 -2.75 -8.31 17.63
C ASN A 191 -3.00 -7.75 16.22
N TYR A 192 -3.00 -8.58 15.18
CA TYR A 192 -3.19 -8.18 13.77
C TYR A 192 -3.87 -9.29 12.98
N ASP A 193 -4.49 -8.95 11.84
CA ASP A 193 -5.21 -9.93 11.01
C ASP A 193 -4.54 -10.18 9.65
N GLU A 194 -5.13 -11.04 8.83
CA GLU A 194 -4.61 -11.38 7.50
C GLU A 194 -4.55 -10.16 6.58
N LYS A 195 -5.50 -9.23 6.74
CA LYS A 195 -5.54 -8.01 5.96
C LYS A 195 -4.35 -7.12 6.30
N ASP A 196 -3.93 -7.06 7.57
CA ASP A 196 -2.74 -6.34 7.99
C ASP A 196 -1.45 -6.93 7.38
N VAL A 197 -1.32 -8.26 7.38
CA VAL A 197 -0.21 -8.96 6.69
C VAL A 197 -0.21 -8.64 5.19
N ARG A 198 -1.38 -8.73 4.54
CA ARG A 198 -1.53 -8.40 3.12
C ARG A 198 -1.19 -6.94 2.81
N ASN A 199 -1.67 -6.01 3.63
CA ASN A 199 -1.39 -4.58 3.50
C ASN A 199 0.10 -4.27 3.65
N TYR A 200 0.78 -4.97 4.57
CA TYR A 200 2.22 -4.83 4.76
C TYR A 200 2.99 -5.35 3.56
N ILE A 201 2.68 -6.56 3.07
CA ILE A 201 3.27 -7.13 1.85
C ILE A 201 3.02 -6.19 0.65
N ASP A 202 1.82 -5.64 0.49
CA ASP A 202 1.50 -4.67 -0.55
C ASP A 202 2.32 -3.39 -0.45
N LYS A 203 2.51 -2.90 0.78
CA LYS A 203 3.35 -1.73 1.03
C LYS A 203 4.81 -2.03 0.73
N GLN A 204 5.33 -3.18 1.13
CA GLN A 204 6.70 -3.59 0.88
C GLN A 204 6.95 -3.77 -0.61
N ARG A 205 6.02 -4.38 -1.35
CA ARG A 205 6.08 -4.45 -2.83
C ARG A 205 6.18 -3.08 -3.49
N ARG A 206 5.32 -2.14 -3.07
CA ARG A 206 5.40 -0.74 -3.53
C ARG A 206 6.71 -0.07 -3.13
N ILE A 207 7.43 -0.57 -2.14
CA ILE A 207 8.75 -0.09 -1.74
C ILE A 207 9.84 -0.83 -2.52
N ASP A 208 9.75 -2.13 -2.80
CA ASP A 208 10.82 -2.90 -3.43
C ASP A 208 10.97 -2.59 -4.93
N MET A 209 9.91 -2.09 -5.62
CA MET A 209 10.00 -1.53 -6.98
C MET A 209 10.92 -0.28 -7.08
N GLN A 210 11.72 0.06 -6.05
CA GLN A 210 12.58 1.24 -5.97
C GLN A 210 13.97 1.03 -6.58
N PHE A 211 14.52 -0.18 -6.59
CA PHE A 211 15.96 -0.36 -6.84
C PHE A 211 16.23 -1.68 -7.59
N GLY A 212 16.80 -1.59 -8.80
CA GLY A 212 17.21 -2.76 -9.59
C GLY A 212 16.20 -3.25 -10.63
N ASP A 213 14.90 -3.17 -10.37
CA ASP A 213 13.86 -3.69 -11.29
C ASP A 213 13.89 -3.01 -12.67
N ALA A 214 14.15 -1.71 -12.73
CA ALA A 214 14.25 -0.99 -14.01
C ALA A 214 15.46 -1.46 -14.86
N ASN A 215 16.57 -1.84 -14.20
CA ASN A 215 17.77 -2.33 -14.89
C ASN A 215 17.54 -3.75 -15.43
N LEU A 216 16.92 -4.63 -14.65
CA LEU A 216 16.58 -6.00 -15.12
C LEU A 216 15.61 -5.96 -16.30
N VAL A 217 14.59 -5.10 -16.22
CA VAL A 217 13.63 -4.90 -17.33
C VAL A 217 14.35 -4.33 -18.57
N LEU A 218 15.28 -3.40 -18.38
CA LEU A 218 16.09 -2.87 -19.49
C LEU A 218 16.97 -3.95 -20.13
N GLU A 219 17.71 -4.73 -19.34
CA GLU A 219 18.55 -5.82 -19.83
C GLU A 219 17.74 -6.86 -20.61
N LEU A 220 16.55 -7.20 -20.11
CA LEU A 220 15.63 -8.08 -20.80
C LEU A 220 15.22 -7.53 -22.17
N PHE A 221 14.83 -6.25 -22.28
CA PHE A 221 14.48 -5.68 -23.57
C PHE A 221 15.66 -5.56 -24.52
N ILE A 222 16.86 -5.30 -24.01
CA ILE A 222 18.09 -5.34 -24.82
C ILE A 222 18.27 -6.75 -25.41
N SER A 223 18.09 -7.80 -24.61
CA SER A 223 18.15 -9.18 -25.09
C SER A 223 17.04 -9.48 -26.12
N MET A 224 15.80 -9.09 -25.84
CA MET A 224 14.69 -9.27 -26.79
C MET A 224 14.92 -8.51 -28.11
N GLN A 225 15.55 -7.34 -28.06
CA GLN A 225 15.85 -6.55 -29.25
C GLN A 225 16.99 -7.15 -30.09
N GLN A 226 17.88 -7.94 -29.48
CA GLN A 226 18.87 -8.74 -30.23
C GLN A 226 18.20 -9.87 -31.02
N GLU A 227 17.15 -10.48 -30.46
CA GLU A 227 16.35 -11.51 -31.14
C GLU A 227 15.39 -10.93 -32.20
N ASP A 228 14.78 -9.77 -31.92
CA ASP A 228 13.88 -9.06 -32.81
C ASP A 228 14.32 -7.58 -32.96
N PRO A 229 15.12 -7.25 -34.00
CA PRO A 229 15.60 -5.88 -34.23
C PRO A 229 14.50 -4.85 -34.45
N ASN A 230 13.28 -5.29 -34.78
CA ASN A 230 12.12 -4.43 -34.99
C ASN A 230 11.29 -4.22 -33.71
N LEU A 231 11.66 -4.88 -32.61
CA LEU A 231 11.11 -4.64 -31.27
C LEU A 231 11.28 -3.16 -30.91
N PHE A 232 10.19 -2.57 -30.43
CA PHE A 232 10.20 -1.25 -29.82
C PHE A 232 9.75 -1.39 -28.37
N TYR A 233 10.45 -0.72 -27.45
CA TYR A 233 10.07 -0.63 -26.05
C TYR A 233 10.30 0.78 -25.51
N ALA A 234 9.64 1.10 -24.41
CA ALA A 234 9.86 2.33 -23.66
C ALA A 234 9.64 2.09 -22.16
N ILE A 235 10.42 2.79 -21.34
CA ILE A 235 10.38 2.70 -19.87
C ILE A 235 10.06 4.11 -19.33
N ASP A 236 9.04 4.21 -18.49
CA ASP A 236 8.70 5.41 -17.70
C ASP A 236 9.25 5.23 -16.29
N LEU A 237 10.01 6.22 -15.81
CA LEU A 237 10.52 6.26 -14.45
C LEU A 237 9.86 7.40 -13.67
N ASP A 238 9.67 7.21 -12.37
CA ASP A 238 9.20 8.29 -11.50
C ASP A 238 10.34 9.25 -11.09
N GLU A 239 10.01 10.27 -10.29
CA GLU A 239 10.97 11.27 -9.79
C GLU A 239 12.14 10.66 -9.00
N ASN A 240 11.95 9.46 -8.45
CA ASN A 240 12.94 8.73 -7.66
C ASN A 240 13.66 7.63 -8.49
N GLN A 241 13.59 7.70 -9.83
CA GLN A 241 14.19 6.72 -10.75
C GLN A 241 13.63 5.29 -10.63
N ARG A 242 12.38 5.17 -10.19
CA ARG A 242 11.72 3.88 -10.02
C ARG A 242 10.91 3.51 -11.25
N LEU A 243 10.82 2.22 -11.56
CA LEU A 243 9.99 1.75 -12.66
C LEU A 243 8.52 2.12 -12.40
N LYS A 244 7.99 3.00 -13.24
CA LYS A 244 6.61 3.47 -13.17
C LYS A 244 5.74 2.82 -14.24
N SER A 245 6.22 2.69 -15.47
CA SER A 245 5.48 2.03 -16.54
C SER A 245 6.45 1.48 -17.58
N VAL A 246 6.02 0.46 -18.28
CA VAL A 246 6.80 -0.14 -19.37
C VAL A 246 5.87 -0.48 -20.52
N PHE A 247 6.34 -0.26 -21.73
CA PHE A 247 5.62 -0.51 -22.97
C PHE A 247 6.51 -1.31 -23.92
N TRP A 248 5.94 -2.26 -24.64
CA TRP A 248 6.64 -2.95 -25.73
C TRP A 248 5.71 -3.44 -26.85
N VAL A 249 6.28 -3.51 -28.05
CA VAL A 249 5.66 -4.07 -29.25
C VAL A 249 6.75 -4.76 -30.08
N ASN A 250 6.53 -6.02 -30.45
CA ASN A 250 7.46 -6.76 -31.29
C ASN A 250 7.33 -6.34 -32.77
N GLY A 251 8.33 -6.68 -33.58
CA GLY A 251 8.36 -6.37 -35.01
C GLY A 251 7.13 -6.87 -35.74
N LYS A 252 6.70 -8.10 -35.42
CA LYS A 252 5.46 -8.68 -35.97
C LYS A 252 4.22 -7.85 -35.63
N GLY A 253 4.09 -7.37 -34.40
CA GLY A 253 2.98 -6.52 -33.97
C GLY A 253 2.95 -5.20 -34.75
N ARG A 254 4.12 -4.59 -34.97
CA ARG A 254 4.25 -3.36 -35.79
C ARG A 254 3.88 -3.61 -37.26
N GLU A 255 4.31 -4.73 -37.84
CA GLU A 255 3.95 -5.12 -39.21
C GLU A 255 2.47 -5.45 -39.37
N ASP A 256 1.90 -6.17 -38.41
CA ASP A 256 0.48 -6.50 -38.38
C ASP A 256 -0.35 -5.22 -38.23
N TYR A 257 0.09 -4.26 -37.42
CA TYR A 257 -0.59 -2.97 -37.29
C TYR A 257 -0.68 -2.22 -38.62
N LYS A 258 0.38 -2.20 -39.45
CA LYS A 258 0.36 -1.54 -40.77
C LYS A 258 -0.77 -2.04 -41.68
N LYS A 259 -1.19 -3.30 -41.51
CA LYS A 259 -2.26 -3.94 -42.31
C LYS A 259 -3.64 -3.85 -41.65
N PHE A 260 -3.69 -3.71 -40.32
CA PHE A 260 -4.90 -3.89 -39.51
C PHE A 260 -5.06 -2.81 -38.43
N ARG A 261 -4.85 -1.54 -38.80
CA ARG A 261 -4.97 -0.38 -37.89
C ARG A 261 -6.36 0.26 -37.85
N ASP A 262 -7.32 -0.27 -38.61
CA ASP A 262 -8.64 0.36 -38.72
C ASP A 262 -9.36 0.42 -37.36
N VAL A 263 -9.24 -0.66 -36.57
CA VAL A 263 -9.83 -0.75 -35.25
C VAL A 263 -8.84 -1.42 -34.31
N VAL A 264 -8.50 -0.73 -33.21
CA VAL A 264 -7.68 -1.29 -32.12
C VAL A 264 -8.46 -1.23 -30.82
N SER A 265 -8.51 -2.35 -30.12
CA SER A 265 -9.06 -2.42 -28.77
C SER A 265 -7.93 -2.18 -27.77
N TYR A 266 -8.20 -1.34 -26.78
CA TYR A 266 -7.31 -1.02 -25.68
C TYR A 266 -8.09 -1.06 -24.38
N ASP A 267 -7.69 -1.93 -23.46
CA ASP A 267 -8.28 -2.02 -22.13
C ASP A 267 -7.16 -2.25 -21.10
N THR A 268 -7.42 -1.92 -19.85
CA THR A 268 -6.55 -2.26 -18.71
C THR A 268 -7.15 -3.43 -17.98
N THR A 269 -6.49 -4.59 -18.05
CA THR A 269 -6.85 -5.73 -17.22
C THR A 269 -6.00 -5.72 -15.95
N TYR A 270 -6.69 -5.84 -14.81
CA TYR A 270 -6.02 -5.99 -13.52
C TYR A 270 -5.44 -7.41 -13.43
N ILE A 271 -4.26 -7.62 -14.01
CA ILE A 271 -3.54 -8.87 -13.83
C ILE A 271 -2.93 -8.87 -12.43
N THR A 272 -3.16 -9.95 -11.69
CA THR A 272 -2.53 -10.22 -10.39
C THR A 272 -1.07 -10.64 -10.57
N ASN A 273 -0.26 -9.85 -11.27
CA ASN A 273 1.20 -10.03 -11.26
C ASN A 273 1.72 -9.72 -9.84
N LYS A 274 2.84 -10.33 -9.42
CA LYS A 274 3.55 -10.09 -8.15
C LYS A 274 3.66 -8.59 -7.83
N PHE A 275 3.81 -7.76 -8.87
CA PHE A 275 3.97 -6.30 -8.82
C PHE A 275 2.68 -5.48 -8.83
N LYS A 276 1.50 -6.09 -8.99
CA LYS A 276 0.19 -5.41 -9.07
C LYS A 276 0.13 -4.26 -10.11
N MET A 277 0.91 -4.37 -11.19
CA MET A 277 0.80 -3.46 -12.32
C MET A 277 -0.38 -3.87 -13.20
N SER A 278 -1.18 -2.89 -13.63
CA SER A 278 -2.25 -3.13 -14.59
C SER A 278 -1.62 -3.48 -15.94
N PHE A 279 -2.05 -4.60 -16.52
CA PHE A 279 -1.63 -5.02 -17.84
C PHE A 279 -2.57 -4.40 -18.87
N SER A 280 -2.00 -3.81 -19.91
CA SER A 280 -2.75 -3.02 -20.86
C SER A 280 -2.39 -3.42 -22.28
N PRO A 281 -3.10 -4.43 -22.84
CA PRO A 281 -2.85 -4.90 -24.19
C PRO A 281 -3.50 -3.99 -25.24
N PHE A 282 -2.79 -3.79 -26.34
CA PHE A 282 -3.34 -3.30 -27.60
C PHE A 282 -3.68 -4.50 -28.46
N ILE A 283 -4.97 -4.70 -28.74
CA ILE A 283 -5.51 -5.89 -29.39
C ILE A 283 -6.10 -5.47 -30.73
N ARG A 284 -5.75 -6.21 -31.79
CA ARG A 284 -6.42 -6.12 -33.09
C ARG A 284 -7.40 -7.26 -33.28
N VAL A 285 -8.29 -7.10 -34.26
CA VAL A 285 -9.08 -8.18 -34.85
C VAL A 285 -8.63 -8.37 -36.31
N ASN A 286 -8.34 -9.61 -36.70
CA ASN A 286 -7.98 -9.93 -38.09
C ASN A 286 -9.22 -10.22 -38.96
N ASN A 287 -9.03 -10.46 -40.26
CA ASN A 287 -10.11 -10.78 -41.21
C ASN A 287 -10.90 -12.07 -40.90
N HIS A 288 -10.42 -12.88 -39.97
CA HIS A 288 -11.10 -14.09 -39.48
C HIS A 288 -11.77 -13.87 -38.12
N TYR A 289 -11.95 -12.61 -37.69
CA TYR A 289 -12.54 -12.25 -36.40
C TYR A 289 -11.75 -12.75 -35.19
N GLN A 290 -10.45 -13.04 -35.35
CA GLN A 290 -9.60 -13.49 -34.26
C GLN A 290 -8.90 -12.30 -33.62
N SER A 291 -8.96 -12.24 -32.29
CA SER A 291 -8.24 -11.25 -31.50
C SER A 291 -6.76 -11.59 -31.44
N THR A 292 -5.87 -10.63 -31.64
CA THR A 292 -4.41 -10.81 -31.55
C THR A 292 -3.79 -9.59 -30.88
N ILE A 293 -2.93 -9.82 -29.90
CA ILE A 293 -2.17 -8.75 -29.24
C ILE A 293 -1.14 -8.21 -30.22
N LEU A 294 -1.14 -6.90 -30.43
CA LEU A 294 -0.13 -6.18 -31.19
C LEU A 294 1.05 -5.81 -30.29
N GLY A 295 0.77 -5.26 -29.12
CA GLY A 295 1.74 -4.86 -28.11
C GLY A 295 1.03 -4.65 -26.77
N CYS A 296 1.78 -4.30 -25.74
CA CYS A 296 1.22 -4.14 -24.41
C CYS A 296 2.05 -3.21 -23.53
N ALA A 297 1.42 -2.79 -22.43
CA ALA A 297 2.07 -2.05 -21.36
C ALA A 297 1.79 -2.68 -20.00
N LEU A 298 2.72 -2.46 -19.06
CA LEU A 298 2.47 -2.62 -17.63
C LEU A 298 2.50 -1.23 -16.99
N LEU A 299 1.45 -0.90 -16.25
CA LEU A 299 1.23 0.42 -15.67
C LEU A 299 1.19 0.31 -14.14
N SER A 300 1.95 1.16 -13.43
CA SER A 300 1.92 1.19 -11.95
C SER A 300 0.67 1.85 -11.38
N ASP A 301 0.01 2.71 -12.16
CA ASP A 301 -1.22 3.40 -11.81
C ASP A 301 -2.11 3.64 -13.04
N GLU A 302 -3.39 3.89 -12.81
CA GLU A 302 -4.40 4.20 -13.83
C GLU A 302 -4.73 5.70 -13.83
N THR A 303 -3.69 6.54 -13.80
CA THR A 303 -3.85 8.00 -13.87
C THR A 303 -3.90 8.50 -15.31
N VAL A 304 -4.54 9.66 -15.53
CA VAL A 304 -4.60 10.33 -16.83
C VAL A 304 -3.20 10.54 -17.43
N ASN A 305 -2.21 10.88 -16.60
CA ASN A 305 -0.84 11.10 -17.06
C ASN A 305 -0.19 9.81 -17.58
N THR A 306 -0.43 8.69 -16.91
CA THR A 306 0.06 7.37 -17.32
C THR A 306 -0.60 6.92 -18.63
N PHE A 307 -1.91 7.18 -18.81
CA PHE A 307 -2.60 6.92 -20.07
C PHE A 307 -2.13 7.83 -21.22
N ILE A 308 -1.85 9.11 -20.95
CA ILE A 308 -1.26 10.00 -21.95
C ILE A 308 0.12 9.47 -22.38
N TRP A 309 0.91 9.00 -21.42
CA TRP A 309 2.23 8.43 -21.71
C TRP A 309 2.13 7.20 -22.59
N VAL A 310 1.28 6.21 -22.25
CA VAL A 310 1.18 4.98 -23.03
C VAL A 310 0.63 5.23 -24.44
N MET A 311 -0.34 6.12 -24.61
CA MET A 311 -0.89 6.45 -25.94
C MET A 311 0.11 7.20 -26.82
N LYS A 312 0.89 8.13 -26.25
CA LYS A 312 1.98 8.80 -26.98
C LYS A 312 3.08 7.82 -27.38
N THR A 313 3.42 6.90 -26.49
CA THR A 313 4.41 5.86 -26.73
C THR A 313 3.96 4.89 -27.81
N TRP A 314 2.70 4.45 -27.77
CA TRP A 314 2.08 3.65 -28.83
C TRP A 314 2.20 4.32 -30.19
N LEU A 315 1.80 5.59 -30.28
CA LEU A 315 1.86 6.34 -31.55
C LEU A 315 3.30 6.43 -32.09
N ARG A 316 4.28 6.65 -31.21
CA ARG A 316 5.71 6.65 -31.58
C ARG A 316 6.16 5.27 -32.09
N ALA A 317 5.74 4.21 -31.43
CA ALA A 317 6.07 2.83 -31.81
C ALA A 317 5.49 2.46 -33.19
N MET A 318 4.37 3.08 -33.56
CA MET A 318 3.68 2.88 -34.84
C MET A 318 4.06 3.92 -35.90
N ASP A 319 5.25 4.51 -35.80
CA ASP A 319 5.80 5.46 -36.77
C ASP A 319 4.92 6.71 -36.99
N GLY A 320 4.13 7.11 -35.98
CA GLY A 320 3.23 8.26 -36.04
C GLY A 320 1.85 7.98 -36.64
N GLU A 321 1.57 6.74 -37.04
CA GLU A 321 0.31 6.35 -37.66
C GLU A 321 -0.73 5.96 -36.59
N ALA A 322 -1.72 6.82 -36.38
CA ALA A 322 -2.82 6.54 -35.44
C ALA A 322 -3.84 5.53 -36.03
N PRO A 323 -4.52 4.74 -35.18
CA PRO A 323 -5.60 3.89 -35.65
C PRO A 323 -6.82 4.75 -36.00
N ASN A 324 -7.69 4.26 -36.90
CA ASN A 324 -8.89 5.03 -37.26
C ASN A 324 -9.88 5.08 -36.09
N VAL A 325 -10.01 3.99 -35.34
CA VAL A 325 -10.87 3.88 -34.17
C VAL A 325 -10.14 3.13 -33.04
N ILE A 326 -10.26 3.65 -31.82
CA ILE A 326 -9.87 2.95 -30.60
C ILE A 326 -11.13 2.57 -29.84
N LEU A 327 -11.24 1.29 -29.47
CA LEU A 327 -12.27 0.78 -28.58
C LEU A 327 -11.69 0.67 -27.17
N THR A 328 -12.37 1.25 -26.19
CA THR A 328 -12.06 1.14 -24.77
C THR A 328 -13.28 0.66 -24.01
N ASN A 329 -13.07 0.03 -22.86
CA ASN A 329 -14.14 -0.45 -21.99
C ASN A 329 -14.66 0.65 -21.04
#